data_AF-A0A127SM56-F1
#
_entry.id   AF-A0A127SM56-F1
#
_cell.length_a   1.000
_cell.length_b   1.000
_cell.length_c   1.000
_cell.angle_alpha   90.00
_cell.angle_beta   90.00
_cell.angle_gamma   90.00
#
_symmetry.space_group_name_H-M   'P 1'
#
loop_
_entity.id
_entity.type
_entity.pdbx_description
1 polymer ?
#
loop_
_entity_poly.entity_id
_entity_poly.type
_entity_poly.pdbx_seq_one_letter_code
_entity_poly.pdbx_strand_id
1 'polypeptide(L)' 'MITLWNGQPISVTPPNFVELEIVDTDPGLKGDTAGTGGKPATLSTGAVVKVPLFVQIGEVIKVDTRSGEYVSRVK' A
#
# COMPACT_ATOMS: atom_id res chain seq x y z
N MET A 1 3.00 0.40 -18.25
CA MET A 1 2.77 0.55 -19.70
C MET A 1 2.07 1.88 -19.93
N ILE A 2 2.43 2.62 -20.98
CA ILE A 2 1.77 3.87 -21.35
C ILE A 2 1.11 3.64 -22.72
N THR A 3 -0.18 3.88 -22.81
CA THR A 3 -0.94 3.77 -24.06
C THR A 3 -1.09 5.16 -24.67
N LEU A 4 -0.67 5.31 -25.92
CA LEU A 4 -0.73 6.56 -26.67
C LEU A 4 -1.84 6.52 -27.72
N TRP A 5 -2.53 7.63 -27.92
CA TRP A 5 -3.43 7.90 -29.04
C TRP A 5 -3.00 9.18 -29.74
N ASN A 6 -2.73 9.12 -31.05
CA ASN A 6 -2.20 10.25 -31.83
C ASN A 6 -0.95 10.90 -31.19
N GLY A 7 -0.08 10.08 -30.59
CA GLY A 7 1.12 10.57 -29.90
C GLY A 7 0.87 11.19 -28.53
N GLN A 8 -0.39 11.28 -28.07
CA GLN A 8 -0.74 11.76 -26.73
C GLN A 8 -1.04 10.59 -25.78
N PRO A 9 -0.54 10.62 -24.53
CA PRO A 9 -0.84 9.58 -23.55
C PRO A 9 -2.30 9.64 -23.12
N ILE A 10 -2.98 8.50 -23.21
CA ILE A 10 -4.40 8.36 -22.81
C ILE A 10 -4.59 7.40 -21.63
N SER A 11 -3.60 6.55 -21.35
CA SER A 11 -3.66 5.63 -20.21
C SER A 11 -2.25 5.30 -19.72
N VAL A 12 -2.12 5.18 -18.40
CA VAL A 12 -0.91 4.76 -17.71
C VAL A 12 -1.27 3.61 -16.80
N THR A 13 -0.71 2.43 -17.08
CA THR A 13 -0.86 1.25 -16.23
C THR A 13 0.42 1.07 -15.42
N PRO A 14 0.35 1.15 -14.07
CA PRO A 14 1.49 0.84 -13.23
C PRO A 14 1.84 -0.66 -13.30
N PRO A 15 3.02 -1.08 -12.81
CA PRO A 15 3.30 -2.50 -12.56
C PRO A 15 2.28 -3.09 -11.59
N ASN A 16 1.95 -4.38 -11.72
CA ASN A 16 0.97 -5.05 -10.85
C ASN A 16 1.31 -4.97 -9.35
N PHE A 17 2.59 -4.87 -9.02
CA PHE A 17 3.05 -4.72 -7.66
C PHE A 17 4.03 -3.57 -7.55
N VAL A 18 3.89 -2.80 -6.47
CA VAL A 18 4.80 -1.71 -6.12
C VAL A 18 5.23 -1.85 -4.66
N GLU A 19 6.42 -1.37 -4.35
CA GLU A 19 6.97 -1.34 -3.00
C GLU A 19 6.98 0.09 -2.52
N LEU A 20 6.27 0.36 -1.43
CA LEU A 20 6.05 1.71 -0.91
C LEU A 20 6.28 1.74 0.60
N GLU A 21 6.93 2.80 1.06
CA GLU A 21 7.16 3.07 2.48
C GLU A 21 5.89 3.59 3.14
N ILE A 22 5.66 3.15 4.38
CA ILE A 22 4.60 3.67 5.24
C ILE A 22 5.10 4.92 5.96
N VAL A 23 4.44 6.05 5.71
CA VAL A 23 4.79 7.35 6.30
C VAL A 23 3.95 7.69 7.52
N ASP A 24 2.77 7.08 7.65
CA ASP A 24 1.87 7.30 8.78
C ASP A 24 0.96 6.08 9.01
N THR A 25 0.80 5.67 10.26
CA THR A 25 -0.13 4.61 10.69
C THR A 25 -0.26 4.61 12.21
N ASP A 26 -1.41 4.19 12.74
CA ASP A 26 -1.62 4.13 14.18
C ASP A 26 -0.63 3.15 14.84
N PRO A 27 -0.10 3.48 16.04
CA PRO A 27 0.70 2.56 16.83
C PRO A 27 -0.20 1.39 17.24
N GLY A 28 0.02 0.20 16.67
CA GLY A 28 -0.85 -0.95 16.86
C GLY A 28 -1.05 -1.24 18.35
N LEU A 29 -2.28 -1.10 18.84
CA LEU A 29 -2.60 -1.34 20.25
C LEU A 29 -2.45 -2.83 20.54
N LYS A 30 -1.48 -3.17 21.39
CA LYS A 30 -1.11 -4.53 21.82
C LYS A 30 -2.27 -5.32 22.48
N GLY A 31 -3.42 -4.69 22.71
CA GLY A 31 -4.63 -5.26 23.32
C GLY A 31 -5.81 -5.46 22.39
N ASP A 32 -5.70 -5.13 21.09
CA ASP A 32 -6.79 -5.30 20.13
C ASP A 32 -6.81 -6.74 19.54
N THR A 33 -6.75 -7.73 20.44
CA THR A 33 -6.67 -9.16 20.14
C THR A 33 -8.01 -9.78 19.67
N ALA A 34 -9.04 -8.97 19.43
CA ALA A 34 -10.40 -9.46 19.14
C ALA A 34 -10.83 -9.32 17.67
N GLY A 35 -10.02 -8.74 16.79
CA GLY A 35 -10.40 -8.54 15.40
C GLY A 35 -9.40 -9.13 14.42
N THR A 36 -9.89 -9.79 13.39
CA THR A 36 -9.22 -9.98 12.07
C THR A 36 -8.95 -8.64 11.35
N GLY A 37 -8.89 -7.53 12.10
CA GLY A 37 -8.82 -6.17 11.62
C GLY A 37 -7.39 -5.78 11.29
N GLY A 38 -7.13 -5.49 10.02
CA GLY A 38 -6.00 -4.64 9.64
C GLY A 38 -6.28 -3.17 9.99
N LYS A 39 -5.21 -2.40 10.17
CA LYS A 39 -5.25 -0.94 10.40
C LYS A 39 -4.98 -0.18 9.10
N PRO A 40 -5.48 1.06 8.95
CA PRO A 40 -5.08 1.90 7.84
C PRO A 40 -3.61 2.33 7.98
N ALA A 41 -2.90 2.40 6.86
CA ALA A 41 -1.57 2.96 6.75
C ALA A 41 -1.48 3.84 5.50
N THR A 42 -0.92 5.03 5.67
CA THR A 42 -0.64 5.98 4.59
C THR A 42 0.74 5.70 4.03
N LEU A 43 0.80 5.54 2.71
CA LEU A 43 2.04 5.31 1.96
C LEU A 43 2.69 6.62 1.56
N SER A 44 3.96 6.58 1.16
CA SER A 44 4.72 7.75 0.69
C SER A 44 4.08 8.50 -0.50
N THR A 45 3.20 7.84 -1.25
CA THR A 45 2.43 8.44 -2.35
C THR A 45 1.15 9.16 -1.88
N GLY A 46 0.78 9.05 -0.60
CA GLY A 46 -0.48 9.52 -0.03
C GLY A 46 -1.63 8.51 -0.14
N ALA A 47 -1.43 7.35 -0.78
CA ALA A 47 -2.42 6.28 -0.81
C ALA A 47 -2.60 5.64 0.57
N VAL A 48 -3.84 5.32 0.95
CA VAL A 48 -4.16 4.63 2.21
C VAL A 48 -4.51 3.19 1.93
N VAL A 49 -3.81 2.25 2.58
CA VAL A 49 -4.01 0.81 2.44
C VAL A 49 -4.24 0.15 3.80
N LYS A 50 -4.99 -0.95 3.82
CA LYS A 50 -5.22 -1.74 5.03
C LYS A 50 -4.06 -2.73 5.23
N VAL A 51 -3.34 -2.60 6.34
CA VAL A 51 -2.16 -3.42 6.67
C VAL A 51 -2.37 -4.19 7.97
N PRO A 52 -1.62 -5.29 8.20
CA PRO A 52 -1.62 -5.97 9.49
C PRO A 52 -1.19 -5.05 10.64
N LEU A 53 -1.71 -5.31 11.85
CA LEU A 53 -1.49 -4.46 13.04
C LEU A 53 -0.01 -4.31 13.43
N PHE A 54 0.83 -5.31 13.10
CA PHE A 54 2.25 -5.34 13.45
C PHE A 54 3.13 -4.44 12.58
N VAL A 55 2.62 -3.93 11.46
CA VAL A 55 3.39 -3.09 10.52
C VAL A 55 3.60 -1.70 11.12
N GLN A 56 4.77 -1.10 10.89
CA GLN A 56 5.16 0.18 11.51
C GLN A 56 5.52 1.24 10.46
N ILE A 57 5.58 2.50 10.90
CA ILE A 57 6.10 3.62 10.10
C ILE A 57 7.56 3.36 9.73
N GLY A 58 7.95 3.70 8.51
CA GLY A 58 9.29 3.46 7.95
C GLY A 58 9.48 2.07 7.34
N GLU A 59 8.50 1.17 7.46
CA GLU A 59 8.55 -0.14 6.81
C GLU A 59 8.10 -0.02 5.34
N VAL A 60 8.79 -0.76 4.46
CA VAL A 60 8.42 -0.88 3.05
C VAL A 60 7.51 -2.08 2.87
N ILE A 61 6.36 -1.86 2.26
CA ILE A 61 5.37 -2.90 1.96
C ILE A 61 5.12 -3.02 0.47
N LYS A 62 4.85 -4.25 0.04
CA LYS A 62 4.42 -4.58 -1.31
C LYS A 62 2.91 -4.50 -1.40
N VAL A 63 2.41 -3.77 -2.39
CA VAL A 63 0.99 -3.52 -2.64
C VAL A 63 0.63 -3.98 -4.04
N ASP A 64 -0.53 -4.64 -4.20
CA ASP A 64 -1.10 -4.94 -5.52
C ASP A 64 -1.83 -3.70 -6.05
N THR A 65 -1.38 -3.13 -7.15
CA THR A 65 -1.97 -1.88 -7.70
C THR A 65 -3.32 -2.09 -8.37
N ARG A 66 -3.74 -3.35 -8.57
CA ARG A 66 -5.02 -3.69 -9.20
C ARG A 66 -6.15 -3.74 -8.18
N SER A 67 -5.87 -4.26 -6.98
CA SER A 67 -6.84 -4.32 -5.87
C SER A 67 -6.62 -3.23 -4.81
N GLY A 68 -5.41 -2.65 -4.73
CA GLY A 68 -5.02 -1.72 -3.66
C GLY A 68 -4.68 -2.42 -2.35
N GLU A 69 -4.48 -3.73 -2.37
CA GLU A 69 -4.30 -4.53 -1.16
C GLU A 69 -2.83 -4.74 -0.79
N TYR A 70 -2.58 -4.80 0.52
CA TYR A 70 -1.32 -5.26 1.07
C TYR A 70 -1.05 -6.71 0.66
N VAL A 71 0.16 -6.98 0.16
CA VAL A 71 0.62 -8.32 -0.21
C VAL A 71 1.59 -8.87 0.83
N SER A 72 2.64 -8.11 1.12
CA SER A 72 3.70 -8.54 2.05
C SER A 72 4.57 -7.37 2.49
N ARG A 73 5.26 -7.52 3.62
CA ARG A 73 6.35 -6.63 4.03
C ARG A 73 7.63 -6.99 3.28
N VAL A 74 8.32 -5.99 2.74
CA VAL A 74 9.64 -6.15 2.10
C VAL A 74 10.71 -6.19 3.21
N LYS A 75 11.68 -7.09 3.08
CA LYS A 75 12.80 -7.25 4.03
C LYS A 75 14.00 -6.42 3.61
#